data_AF-A0A285U1S0-F1
#
_entry.id   AF-A0A285U1S0-F1
#
_cell.length_a   1.000
_cell.length_b   1.000
_cell.length_c   1.000
_cell.angle_alpha   90.00
_cell.angle_beta   90.00
_cell.angle_gamma   90.00
#
_symmetry.space_group_name_H-M   'P 1'
#
loop_
_entity.id
_entity.type
_entity.pdbx_description
1 polymer ?
#
loop_
_entity_poly.entity_id
_entity_poly.type
_entity_poly.pdbx_seq_one_letter_code
_entity_poly.pdbx_strand_id
1 'polypeptide(L)'
;MHMLLVIIGGAAMLCVFALFGKLWGGDAVGAATAAKIFVPAWLAVSLTNMWVGVTKAGYTVAQELPILLVVFAVPAALAAALAWQLEKN
;
A
#
# COMPACT_ATOMS: atom_id res chain seq x y z
N MET A 1 18.96 -2.48 2.64
CA MET A 1 17.49 -2.45 2.88
C MET A 1 16.84 -1.67 1.75
N HIS A 2 15.99 -2.31 0.95
CA HIS A 2 15.39 -1.74 -0.26
C HIS A 2 14.08 -0.95 0.01
N MET A 3 14.00 -0.25 1.15
CA MET A 3 12.76 0.37 1.65
C MET A 3 12.07 1.26 0.60
N LEU A 4 12.86 2.11 -0.10
CA LEU A 4 12.35 2.98 -1.16
C LEU A 4 11.70 2.18 -2.31
N LEU A 5 12.29 1.05 -2.71
CA LEU A 5 11.73 0.20 -3.76
C LEU A 5 10.41 -0.45 -3.32
N VAL A 6 10.28 -0.82 -2.04
CA VAL A 6 9.01 -1.35 -1.51
C VAL A 6 7.93 -0.27 -1.52
N ILE A 7 8.25 0.96 -1.13
CA ILE A 7 7.32 2.10 -1.19
C ILE A 7 6.88 2.37 -2.64
N ILE A 8 7.83 2.39 -3.58
CA ILE A 8 7.52 2.55 -5.01
C ILE A 8 6.62 1.40 -5.51
N GLY A 9 6.90 0.16 -5.09
CA GLY A 9 6.05 -0.98 -5.39
C GLY A 9 4.62 -0.82 -4.85
N GLY A 10 4.47 -0.27 -3.65
CA GLY A 10 3.17 0.06 -3.06
C GLY A 10 2.41 1.12 -3.84
N ALA A 11 3.09 2.19 -4.24
CA ALA A 11 2.49 3.21 -5.11
C ALA A 11 2.07 2.65 -6.47
N ALA A 12 2.90 1.80 -7.09
CA ALA A 12 2.55 1.12 -8.34
C ALA A 12 1.34 0.20 -8.18
N MET A 13 1.27 -0.57 -7.10
CA MET A 13 0.12 -1.43 -6.80
C MET A 13 -1.15 -0.60 -6.55
N LEU A 14 -1.06 0.55 -5.89
CA LEU A 14 -2.19 1.49 -5.74
C LEU A 14 -2.69 1.97 -7.11
N CYS A 15 -1.79 2.34 -8.02
CA CYS A 15 -2.16 2.73 -9.38
C CYS A 15 -2.91 1.62 -10.11
N VAL A 16 -2.49 0.36 -9.95
CA VAL A 16 -3.19 -0.80 -10.52
C VAL A 16 -4.60 -0.92 -9.92
N PHE A 17 -4.74 -0.88 -8.59
CA PHE A 17 -6.06 -0.94 -7.95
C PHE A 17 -6.98 0.19 -8.44
N ALA A 18 -6.49 1.43 -8.46
CA ALA A 18 -7.25 2.58 -8.93
C ALA A 18 -7.66 2.46 -10.40
N LEU A 19 -6.78 1.97 -11.27
CA LEU A 19 -7.09 1.74 -12.69
C LEU A 19 -8.18 0.69 -12.86
N PHE A 20 -8.12 -0.42 -12.11
CA PHE A 20 -9.17 -1.44 -12.14
C PHE A 20 -10.50 -0.90 -11.60
N GLY A 21 -10.47 -0.17 -10.49
CA GLY A 21 -11.64 0.50 -9.95
C GLY A 21 -12.27 1.46 -10.97
N LYS A 22 -11.44 2.20 -11.70
CA LYS A 22 -11.89 3.12 -12.74
C LYS A 22 -12.58 2.40 -13.90
N LEU A 23 -11.90 1.40 -14.47
CA LEU A 23 -12.33 0.71 -15.68
C LEU A 23 -13.55 -0.20 -15.48
N TRP A 24 -13.76 -0.75 -14.27
CA TRP A 24 -14.83 -1.72 -13.99
C TRP A 24 -15.81 -1.31 -12.89
N GLY A 25 -15.53 -0.26 -12.12
CA GLY A 25 -16.29 0.11 -10.91
C GLY A 25 -17.09 1.41 -10.98
N GLY A 26 -17.26 2.01 -12.17
CA GLY A 26 -17.97 3.29 -12.32
C GLY A 26 -17.07 4.51 -12.17
N ASP A 27 -15.91 4.48 -12.85
CA ASP A 27 -14.95 5.58 -12.96
C ASP A 27 -14.45 6.10 -11.60
N ALA A 28 -14.83 7.32 -11.18
CA ALA A 28 -14.35 7.92 -9.93
C ALA A 28 -14.76 7.13 -8.67
N VAL A 29 -16.02 6.69 -8.58
CA VAL A 29 -16.54 5.95 -7.41
C VAL A 29 -15.87 4.58 -7.28
N GLY A 30 -15.65 3.91 -8.41
CA GLY A 30 -14.94 2.64 -8.46
C GLY A 30 -13.48 2.77 -8.07
N ALA A 31 -12.79 3.79 -8.57
CA ALA A 31 -11.41 4.07 -8.21
C ALA A 31 -11.23 4.42 -6.72
N ALA A 32 -12.16 5.20 -6.14
CA ALA A 32 -12.15 5.51 -4.70
C ALA A 32 -12.34 4.25 -3.84
N THR A 33 -13.28 3.39 -4.22
CA THR A 33 -13.51 2.11 -3.55
C THR A 33 -12.28 1.21 -3.64
N ALA A 34 -11.66 1.11 -4.82
CA ALA A 34 -10.46 0.30 -5.02
C ALA A 34 -9.26 0.83 -4.21
N ALA A 35 -9.08 2.14 -4.09
CA ALA A 35 -8.05 2.74 -3.24
C ALA A 35 -8.24 2.39 -1.75
N LYS A 36 -9.49 2.23 -1.28
CA LYS A 36 -9.77 1.75 0.08
C LYS A 36 -9.43 0.26 0.24
N ILE A 37 -9.77 -0.58 -0.74
CA ILE A 37 -9.46 -2.02 -0.74
C ILE A 37 -7.95 -2.27 -0.84
N PHE A 38 -7.20 -1.38 -1.48
CA PHE A 38 -5.74 -1.45 -1.53
C PHE A 38 -5.11 -1.45 -0.12
N VAL A 39 -5.67 -0.73 0.86
CA VAL A 39 -5.06 -0.60 2.20
C VAL A 39 -4.88 -1.95 2.91
N PRO A 40 -5.91 -2.80 3.08
CA PRO A 40 -5.72 -4.12 3.68
C PRO A 40 -4.85 -5.06 2.83
N ALA A 41 -4.90 -4.95 1.50
CA ALA A 41 -4.01 -5.72 0.62
C ALA A 41 -2.53 -5.33 0.84
N TRP A 42 -2.26 -4.02 0.92
CA TRP A 42 -0.91 -3.51 1.17
C TRP A 42 -0.40 -3.84 2.57
N LEU A 43 -1.29 -3.84 3.57
CA LEU A 43 -0.94 -4.29 4.92
C LEU A 43 -0.43 -5.74 4.91
N ALA A 44 -1.09 -6.64 4.17
CA ALA A 44 -0.63 -8.03 4.05
C ALA A 44 0.75 -8.14 3.39
N VAL A 45 0.99 -7.35 2.33
CA VAL A 45 2.29 -7.30 1.64
C VAL A 45 3.39 -6.74 2.55
N SER A 46 3.12 -5.66 3.29
CA SER A 46 4.10 -5.04 4.18
C SER A 46 4.45 -5.95 5.37
N LEU A 47 3.47 -6.63 5.95
CA LEU A 47 3.70 -7.67 6.98
C LEU A 47 4.54 -8.82 6.44
N THR A 48 4.29 -9.25 5.21
CA THR A 48 5.11 -10.29 4.54
C THR A 48 6.54 -9.79 4.33
N ASN A 49 6.73 -8.53 3.97
CA ASN A 49 8.06 -7.93 3.83
C ASN A 49 8.84 -7.96 5.15
N MET A 50 8.22 -7.56 6.27
CA MET A 50 8.80 -7.68 7.61
C MET A 50 9.11 -9.14 7.97
N TRP A 51 8.18 -10.06 7.71
CA TRP A 51 8.39 -11.50 7.99
C TRP A 51 9.63 -12.03 7.29
N VAL A 52 9.85 -11.65 6.02
CA VAL A 52 11.04 -12.04 5.26
C VAL A 52 12.30 -11.43 5.90
N GLY A 53 12.27 -10.16 6.32
CA GLY A 53 13.38 -9.53 7.05
C GLY A 53 13.76 -10.31 8.32
N VAL A 54 12.76 -10.74 9.09
CA VAL A 54 12.99 -11.50 10.32
C VAL A 54 13.48 -12.93 10.04
N THR A 55 12.78 -13.67 9.19
CA THR A 55 13.03 -15.12 9.01
C THR A 55 14.16 -15.45 8.04
N LYS A 56 14.46 -14.56 7.08
CA LYS A 56 15.47 -14.81 6.04
C LYS A 56 16.72 -13.94 6.22
N ALA A 57 16.57 -12.68 6.64
CA ALA A 57 17.71 -11.80 6.85
C ALA A 57 18.23 -11.81 8.30
N GLY A 58 17.49 -12.41 9.24
CA GLY A 58 17.92 -12.58 10.63
C GLY A 58 17.76 -11.34 11.50
N TYR A 59 16.98 -10.34 11.05
CA TYR A 59 16.67 -9.15 11.86
C TYR A 59 15.65 -9.48 12.96
N THR A 60 15.68 -8.72 14.05
CA THR A 60 14.66 -8.81 15.10
C THR A 60 13.39 -8.08 14.67
N VAL A 61 12.25 -8.47 15.24
CA VAL A 61 10.97 -7.76 15.03
C VAL A 61 11.09 -6.28 15.40
N ALA A 62 11.81 -5.95 16.47
CA ALA A 62 12.01 -4.57 16.90
C ALA A 62 12.79 -3.71 15.88
N GLN A 63 13.70 -4.32 15.13
CA GLN A 63 14.45 -3.63 14.05
C GLN A 63 13.57 -3.40 12.82
N GLU A 64 12.70 -4.34 12.50
CA GLU A 64 11.83 -4.26 11.32
C GLU A 64 10.53 -3.48 11.55
N LEU A 65 10.07 -3.34 12.80
CA LEU A 65 8.81 -2.67 13.11
C LEU A 65 8.77 -1.19 12.65
N PRO A 66 9.81 -0.36 12.85
CA PRO A 66 9.85 0.99 12.31
C PRO A 66 9.81 1.01 10.77
N ILE A 67 10.42 0.01 10.13
CA ILE A 67 10.45 -0.12 8.67
C ILE A 67 9.07 -0.48 8.15
N LEU A 68 8.40 -1.44 8.77
CA LEU A 68 7.01 -1.80 8.50
C LEU A 68 6.11 -0.56 8.56
N LEU A 69 6.24 0.26 9.62
CA LEU A 69 5.44 1.46 9.79
C LEU A 69 5.61 2.43 8.62
N VAL A 70 6.84 2.71 8.19
CA VAL A 70 7.09 3.63 7.05
C VAL A 70 6.61 3.02 5.73
N VAL A 71 6.92 1.74 5.49
CA VAL A 71 6.56 1.01 4.26
C VAL A 71 5.03 0.88 4.12
N PHE A 72 4.31 0.73 5.22
CA PHE A 72 2.86 0.70 5.22
C PHE A 72 2.24 2.10 5.14
N ALA A 73 2.67 3.02 6.00
CA ALA A 73 2.02 4.32 6.17
C ALA A 73 2.10 5.18 4.92
N VAL A 74 3.23 5.19 4.20
CA VAL A 74 3.40 6.05 3.02
C VAL A 74 2.40 5.68 1.90
N PRO A 75 2.34 4.42 1.41
CA PRO A 75 1.35 4.06 0.40
C PRO A 75 -0.10 4.09 0.91
N ALA A 76 -0.34 3.79 2.20
CA ALA A 76 -1.68 3.91 2.78
C ALA A 76 -2.16 5.38 2.82
N ALA A 77 -1.28 6.33 3.13
CA ALA A 77 -1.59 7.76 3.09
C ALA A 77 -1.87 8.23 1.66
N LEU A 78 -1.10 7.76 0.67
CA LEU A 78 -1.39 8.03 -0.74
C LEU A 78 -2.76 7.49 -1.16
N ALA A 79 -3.12 6.28 -0.73
CA ALA A 79 -4.42 5.70 -1.00
C ALA A 79 -5.57 6.50 -0.37
N ALA A 80 -5.40 6.95 0.88
CA ALA A 80 -6.38 7.79 1.57
C ALA A 80 -6.55 9.15 0.89
N ALA A 81 -5.44 9.81 0.51
CA ALA A 81 -5.47 11.07 -0.20
C ALA A 81 -6.15 10.95 -1.57
N LEU A 82 -5.86 9.88 -2.31
CA LEU A 82 -6.49 9.59 -3.60
C LEU A 82 -8.00 9.35 -3.46
N ALA A 83 -8.41 8.51 -2.49
CA ALA A 83 -9.83 8.26 -2.24
C ALA A 83 -10.57 9.55 -1.89
N TRP A 84 -10.01 10.37 -0.99
CA TRP A 84 -10.60 11.66 -0.61
C TRP A 84 -10.74 12.61 -1.79
N GLN A 85 -9.72 12.69 -2.65
CA GLN A 85 -9.77 13.54 -3.84
C GLN A 85 -10.84 13.07 -4.83
N LEU A 86 -10.98 11.76 -5.03
CA LEU A 86 -11.96 11.19 -5.96
C LEU A 86 -13.40 11.34 -5.47
N GLU A 87 -13.64 11.26 -4.16
CA GLU A 87 -14.97 11.42 -3.56
C GLU A 87 -15.47 12.87 -3.57
N LYS A 88 -14.55 13.83 -3.69
CA LYS A 88 -14.89 15.25 -3.75
C LYS A 88 -15.36 15.70 -5.14
N ASN A 89 -14.97 14.99 -6.20
CA ASN A 89 -15.28 15.32 -7.60
C ASN A 89 -16.57 14.65 -8.06
#